data_AF-A0A1B6E3F8-F1
#
_entry.id   AF-A0A1B6E3F8-F1
#
_cell.length_a   1.000
_cell.length_b   1.000
_cell.length_c   1.000
_cell.angle_alpha   90.00
_cell.angle_beta   90.00
_cell.angle_gamma   90.00
#
_symmetry.space_group_name_H-M   'P 1'
#
loop_
_entity.id
_entity.type
_entity.pdbx_description
1 polymer ?
#
loop_
_entity_poly.entity_id
_entity_poly.type
_entity_poly.pdbx_seq_one_letter_code
_entity_poly.pdbx_strand_id
1 'polypeptide(L)'
;RKDHRRGSMRVVRLRNPHISRRGRSRCFSGRSMLPLICIILIVTALAILAISENITTTVATSRAVPNKAQSSALLQGSIFKIEPLLRRNAPSVELASHVVLNMVRSIMLARVISRESDIQSLINGRKITSCPTRLDDCSKVPSGLRGAMNVTASPVELAESAVESHVGYLYPGGSWHPTQCQARHLVAVVIPYRDRMEQLVTLLYHLHPLLQKQQLHYKIFLVEQFGNDTFNKGVLMNAGFLTALRHSPVQGIIFHCFVFHDVDMIPEDDRNMYSCPVQPRHMSVAVNEL
;
A
#
# COMPACT_ATOMS: atom_id res chain seq x y z
N ARG A 1 -26.94 -25.10 -3.66
CA ARG A 1 -27.40 -23.70 -3.48
C ARG A 1 -26.15 -22.82 -3.35
N LYS A 2 -25.81 -21.98 -4.34
CA LYS A 2 -24.77 -20.96 -4.17
C LYS A 2 -25.27 -19.99 -3.10
N ASP A 3 -24.63 -19.99 -1.94
CA ASP A 3 -24.95 -19.10 -0.83
C ASP A 3 -24.52 -17.68 -1.25
N HIS A 4 -25.45 -16.92 -1.83
CA HIS A 4 -25.21 -15.56 -2.36
C HIS A 4 -24.69 -14.59 -1.30
N ARG A 5 -24.75 -14.97 -0.01
CA ARG A 5 -24.26 -14.17 1.11
C ARG A 5 -22.75 -14.21 1.31
N ARG A 6 -22.03 -15.20 0.75
CA ARG A 6 -20.58 -15.36 1.00
C ARG A 6 -19.71 -14.26 0.39
N GLY A 7 -20.20 -13.53 -0.61
CA GLY A 7 -19.51 -12.37 -1.20
C GLY A 7 -20.08 -11.03 -0.74
N SER A 8 -20.85 -11.03 0.36
CA SER A 8 -21.48 -9.82 0.89
C SER A 8 -20.44 -8.95 1.57
N MET A 9 -20.40 -7.67 1.19
CA MET A 9 -19.58 -6.65 1.80
C MET A 9 -20.45 -5.45 2.16
N ARG A 10 -20.15 -4.82 3.29
CA ARG A 10 -20.83 -3.63 3.80
C ARG A 10 -19.97 -2.40 3.59
N VAL A 11 -20.56 -1.33 3.07
CA VAL A 11 -19.90 -0.03 2.98
C VAL A 11 -19.99 0.69 4.34
N VAL A 12 -18.85 1.12 4.86
CA VAL A 12 -18.79 1.97 6.07
C VAL A 12 -18.81 3.44 5.65
N ARG A 13 -19.79 4.20 6.15
CA ARG A 13 -19.93 5.64 5.87
C ARG A 13 -19.86 6.44 7.15
N LEU A 14 -19.15 7.57 7.10
CA LEU A 14 -19.18 8.55 8.18
C LEU A 14 -20.63 9.01 8.35
N ARG A 15 -21.10 9.09 9.59
CA ARG A 15 -22.38 9.74 9.85
C ARG A 15 -22.24 11.18 9.38
N ASN A 16 -23.09 11.61 8.45
CA ASN A 16 -23.23 13.03 8.20
C ASN A 16 -23.57 13.67 9.55
N PRO A 17 -22.77 14.60 10.10
CA PRO A 17 -23.34 15.53 11.05
C PRO A 17 -24.52 16.15 10.31
N HIS A 18 -25.71 16.12 10.92
CA HIS A 18 -26.85 16.85 10.40
C HIS A 18 -26.34 18.21 9.91
N ILE A 19 -26.37 18.45 8.60
CA ILE A 19 -26.23 19.78 8.04
C ILE A 19 -27.51 20.48 8.47
N SER A 20 -27.50 20.97 9.71
CA SER A 20 -28.32 22.09 10.10
C SER A 20 -27.92 23.20 9.15
N ARG A 21 -28.78 23.48 8.17
CA ARG A 21 -28.82 24.79 7.51
C ARG A 21 -29.11 25.83 8.59
N ARG A 22 -28.13 26.13 9.44
CA ARG A 22 -28.12 27.34 10.25
C ARG A 22 -27.45 28.41 9.43
N GLY A 23 -28.23 29.47 9.22
CA GLY A 23 -27.90 30.59 8.37
C GLY A 23 -26.54 31.19 8.69
N ARG A 24 -25.98 31.76 7.63
CA ARG A 24 -24.82 32.63 7.58
C ARG A 24 -24.90 33.70 8.68
N SER A 25 -24.39 33.43 9.88
CA SER A 25 -24.13 34.46 10.89
C SER A 25 -22.75 35.05 10.62
N ARG A 26 -22.75 36.33 10.28
CA ARG A 26 -21.57 37.19 10.27
C ARG A 26 -20.99 37.20 11.69
N CYS A 27 -19.74 36.77 11.86
CA CYS A 27 -18.94 37.19 13.01
C CYS A 27 -17.92 38.22 12.51
N PHE A 28 -18.16 39.47 12.90
CA PHE A 28 -17.21 40.56 12.80
C PHE A 28 -16.32 40.57 14.05
N SER A 29 -15.06 40.95 13.84
CA SER A 29 -14.17 41.66 14.77
C SER A 29 -13.56 40.91 15.96
N GLY A 30 -12.35 40.39 15.72
CA GLY A 30 -11.25 40.37 16.68
C GLY A 30 -9.93 40.55 15.92
N ARG A 31 -9.45 41.79 15.77
CA ARG A 31 -8.15 42.11 15.14
C ARG A 31 -7.02 41.55 16.01
N SER A 32 -6.54 40.35 15.71
CA SER A 32 -5.20 39.94 16.10
C SER A 32 -4.22 40.50 15.06
N MET A 33 -3.38 41.46 15.46
CA MET A 33 -2.34 42.09 14.62
C MET A 33 -1.12 41.18 14.40
N LEU A 34 -1.12 39.95 14.92
CA LEU A 34 0.00 39.00 14.79
C LEU A 34 0.35 38.59 13.35
N PRO A 35 -0.58 38.35 12.40
CA PRO A 35 -0.19 37.87 11.08
C PRO A 35 0.45 38.97 10.23
N LEU A 36 0.05 40.24 10.42
CA LEU A 36 0.65 41.39 9.71
C LEU A 36 2.07 41.67 10.18
N ILE A 37 2.34 41.55 11.48
CA ILE A 37 3.70 41.72 12.02
C ILE A 37 4.62 40.60 11.51
N CYS A 38 4.16 39.34 11.47
CA CYS A 38 4.94 38.24 10.89
C CYS A 38 5.23 38.45 9.40
N ILE A 39 4.26 38.92 8.61
CA ILE A 39 4.48 39.22 7.19
C ILE A 39 5.49 40.35 7.02
N ILE A 40 5.39 41.43 7.82
CA ILE A 40 6.35 42.53 7.75
C ILE A 40 7.75 42.05 8.11
N LEU A 41 7.92 41.23 9.16
CA LEU A 41 9.23 40.68 9.56
C LEU A 41 9.82 39.74 8.49
N ILE A 42 9.00 38.94 7.82
CA ILE A 42 9.45 38.05 6.74
C ILE A 42 9.86 38.87 5.52
N VAL A 43 9.07 39.88 5.14
CA VAL A 43 9.37 40.74 3.99
C VAL A 43 10.62 41.58 4.25
N THR A 44 10.81 42.12 5.46
CA THR A 44 12.05 42.85 5.79
C THR A 44 13.27 41.93 5.84
N ALA A 45 13.15 40.71 6.37
CA ALA A 45 14.25 39.74 6.38
C ALA A 45 14.65 39.31 4.94
N LEU A 46 13.68 39.05 4.07
CA LEU A 46 13.94 38.73 2.67
C LEU A 46 14.55 39.91 1.89
N ALA A 47 14.13 41.14 2.18
CA ALA A 47 14.73 42.33 1.58
C ALA A 47 16.19 42.54 2.03
N ILE A 48 16.50 42.28 3.31
CA ILE A 48 17.88 42.35 3.83
C ILE A 48 18.76 41.29 3.16
N LEU A 49 18.25 40.06 2.97
CA LEU A 49 18.97 39.00 2.26
C LEU A 49 19.21 39.37 0.78
N ALA A 50 18.22 39.93 0.10
CA ALA A 50 18.35 40.37 -1.29
C ALA A 50 19.38 41.53 -1.47
N ILE A 51 19.51 42.42 -0.49
CA ILE A 51 20.54 43.47 -0.51
C ILE A 51 21.93 42.88 -0.26
N SER A 52 22.03 41.79 0.52
CA SER A 52 23.32 41.13 0.80
C SER A 52 23.87 40.31 -0.39
N GLU A 53 23.01 39.83 -1.31
CA GLU A 53 23.44 39.09 -2.51
C GLU A 53 23.88 39.99 -3.67
N ASN A 54 23.50 41.28 -3.66
CA ASN A 54 23.80 42.23 -4.74
C ASN A 54 25.18 42.92 -4.63
N ILE A 55 25.95 42.65 -3.58
CA ILE A 55 27.31 43.22 -3.41
C ILE A 55 28.39 42.31 -4.04
N THR A 56 28.06 41.07 -4.43
CA THR A 56 29.08 40.06 -4.81
C THR A 56 29.15 39.69 -6.29
N THR A 57 28.50 40.43 -7.20
CA THR A 57 28.53 40.10 -8.64
C THR A 57 28.87 41.30 -9.54
N THR A 58 30.07 41.84 -9.37
CA THR A 58 30.77 42.58 -10.43
C THR A 58 32.08 41.90 -10.81
N VAL A 59 32.05 40.62 -11.18
CA VAL A 59 33.15 40.01 -11.97
C VAL A 59 32.59 38.90 -12.86
N ALA A 60 33.05 38.91 -14.12
CA ALA A 60 33.03 37.84 -15.13
C ALA A 60 31.84 37.78 -16.10
N THR A 61 32.14 38.40 -17.25
CA THR A 61 31.50 38.39 -18.57
C THR A 61 31.62 37.07 -19.35
N SER A 62 30.65 36.89 -20.27
CA SER A 62 30.75 36.21 -21.60
C SER A 62 30.68 34.66 -21.56
N ARG A 63 29.88 33.93 -22.36
CA ARG A 63 29.72 33.93 -23.83
C ARG A 63 28.49 33.09 -24.25
N ALA A 64 27.91 33.41 -25.41
CA ALA A 64 26.84 32.68 -26.11
C ALA A 64 27.41 31.73 -27.20
N VAL A 65 26.64 30.73 -27.65
CA VAL A 65 26.33 30.34 -29.07
C VAL A 65 25.19 29.27 -29.08
N PRO A 66 24.22 29.30 -30.03
CA PRO A 66 23.09 28.36 -30.14
C PRO A 66 23.23 27.36 -31.32
N ASN A 67 22.35 26.34 -31.41
CA ASN A 67 21.92 25.79 -32.72
C ASN A 67 20.58 24.99 -32.73
N LYS A 68 19.81 25.26 -33.79
CA LYS A 68 18.58 24.66 -34.39
C LYS A 68 18.92 23.30 -35.05
N ALA A 69 18.08 22.43 -35.64
CA ALA A 69 16.65 22.31 -36.05
C ALA A 69 16.43 20.81 -36.44
N GLN A 70 15.28 20.18 -36.17
CA GLN A 70 14.18 19.84 -37.10
C GLN A 70 14.45 18.72 -38.14
N SER A 71 13.62 17.67 -38.14
CA SER A 71 13.25 16.90 -39.35
C SER A 71 11.92 16.15 -39.16
N SER A 72 11.11 16.18 -40.21
CA SER A 72 9.76 15.68 -40.38
C SER A 72 9.75 14.45 -41.30
N ALA A 73 8.89 13.46 -41.05
CA ALA A 73 8.31 12.63 -42.12
C ALA A 73 6.98 11.99 -41.67
N LEU A 74 5.95 12.20 -42.51
CA LEU A 74 4.60 11.64 -42.47
C LEU A 74 4.63 10.21 -43.04
N LEU A 75 3.84 9.28 -42.49
CA LEU A 75 3.15 8.22 -43.25
C LEU A 75 1.91 7.73 -42.47
N GLN A 76 0.86 7.46 -43.22
CA GLN A 76 -0.55 7.34 -42.84
C GLN A 76 -0.92 5.94 -42.31
N GLY A 77 -1.78 5.85 -41.28
CA GLY A 77 -2.37 4.58 -40.83
C GLY A 77 -3.09 4.67 -39.46
N SER A 78 -4.42 4.82 -39.50
CA SER A 78 -5.45 4.54 -38.47
C SER A 78 -5.07 4.32 -36.99
N ILE A 79 -5.55 5.24 -36.14
CA ILE A 79 -6.26 5.02 -34.85
C ILE A 79 -5.66 3.96 -33.89
N PHE A 80 -4.90 4.45 -32.90
CA PHE A 80 -5.17 4.34 -31.46
C PHE A 80 -4.07 5.15 -30.75
N LYS A 81 -4.30 6.45 -30.54
CA LYS A 81 -3.35 7.31 -29.83
C LYS A 81 -3.66 7.27 -28.33
N ILE A 82 -3.31 6.15 -27.69
CA ILE A 82 -2.99 6.18 -26.26
C ILE A 82 -1.60 6.80 -26.19
N GLU A 83 -1.56 8.11 -25.97
CA GLU A 83 -0.34 8.73 -25.47
C GLU A 83 0.03 8.07 -24.14
N PRO A 84 1.30 7.70 -23.95
CA PRO A 84 1.71 6.83 -22.86
C PRO A 84 1.71 7.64 -21.56
N LEU A 85 0.77 7.34 -20.67
CA LEU A 85 0.79 7.81 -19.27
C LEU A 85 1.90 7.16 -18.42
N LEU A 86 2.95 6.64 -19.06
CA LEU A 86 4.15 6.15 -18.40
C LEU A 86 5.35 6.47 -19.29
N ARG A 87 6.06 7.56 -18.97
CA ARG A 87 7.53 7.68 -19.04
C ARG A 87 7.88 9.09 -18.56
N ARG A 88 8.88 9.28 -17.71
CA ARG A 88 10.29 9.26 -18.13
C ARG A 88 11.21 8.75 -17.02
N ASN A 89 11.24 7.44 -16.82
CA ASN A 89 12.39 6.63 -16.37
C ASN A 89 11.93 5.20 -16.01
N ALA A 90 10.89 4.67 -16.67
CA ALA A 90 10.69 3.24 -16.64
C ALA A 90 11.92 2.62 -17.32
N PRO A 91 12.70 1.77 -16.64
CA PRO A 91 13.84 1.10 -17.26
C PRO A 91 13.33 0.39 -18.53
N SER A 92 14.14 0.39 -19.60
CA SER A 92 13.79 -0.37 -20.81
C SER A 92 13.44 -1.81 -20.42
N VAL A 93 12.60 -2.51 -21.20
CA VAL A 93 12.24 -3.92 -20.92
C VAL A 93 13.50 -4.77 -20.72
N GLU A 94 14.57 -4.42 -21.44
CA GLU A 94 15.90 -4.99 -21.32
C GLU A 94 16.63 -4.61 -20.02
N LEU A 95 16.58 -3.34 -19.59
CA LEU A 95 17.14 -2.93 -18.31
C LEU A 95 16.35 -3.53 -17.12
N ALA A 96 15.03 -3.65 -17.24
CA ALA A 96 14.18 -4.30 -16.24
C ALA A 96 14.46 -5.80 -16.16
N SER A 97 14.62 -6.49 -17.29
CA SER A 97 14.99 -7.90 -17.32
C SER A 97 16.38 -8.11 -16.72
N HIS A 98 17.35 -7.25 -17.03
CA HIS A 98 18.68 -7.29 -16.43
C HIS A 98 18.67 -7.01 -14.92
N VAL A 99 17.86 -6.06 -14.43
CA VAL A 99 17.70 -5.81 -12.99
C VAL A 99 17.11 -7.03 -12.28
N VAL A 100 16.08 -7.66 -12.86
CA VAL A 100 15.49 -8.90 -12.32
C VAL A 100 16.51 -10.04 -12.34
N LEU A 101 17.25 -10.22 -13.43
CA LEU A 101 18.27 -11.26 -13.54
C LEU A 101 19.41 -11.04 -12.54
N ASN A 102 19.84 -9.79 -12.36
CA ASN A 102 20.87 -9.43 -11.38
C ASN A 102 20.38 -9.61 -9.94
N MET A 103 19.10 -9.34 -9.66
CA MET A 103 18.47 -9.62 -8.37
C MET A 103 18.38 -11.13 -8.10
N VAL A 104 18.02 -11.94 -9.10
CA VAL A 104 18.00 -13.40 -8.96
C VAL A 104 19.41 -13.96 -8.78
N ARG A 105 20.39 -13.41 -9.52
CA ARG A 105 21.82 -13.77 -9.35
C ARG A 105 22.36 -13.37 -7.99
N SER A 106 21.99 -12.20 -7.46
CA SER A 106 22.43 -11.78 -6.12
C SER A 106 21.79 -12.64 -5.02
N ILE A 107 20.54 -13.10 -5.19
CA ILE A 107 19.92 -14.08 -4.29
C ILE A 107 20.63 -15.43 -4.38
N MET A 108 20.99 -15.91 -5.58
CA MET A 108 21.76 -17.15 -5.74
C MET A 108 23.17 -17.03 -5.15
N LEU A 109 23.85 -15.90 -5.32
CA LEU A 109 25.16 -15.64 -4.72
C LEU A 109 25.08 -15.54 -3.19
N ALA A 110 24.06 -14.86 -2.65
CA ALA A 110 23.81 -14.84 -1.21
C ALA A 110 23.59 -16.25 -0.65
N ARG A 111 22.88 -17.13 -1.38
CA ARG A 111 22.70 -18.54 -1.01
C ARG A 111 24.00 -19.36 -1.08
N VAL A 112 24.91 -19.03 -2.00
CA VAL A 112 26.25 -19.66 -2.07
C VAL A 112 27.13 -19.19 -0.91
N ILE A 113 27.13 -17.89 -0.61
CA ILE A 113 27.88 -17.30 0.50
C ILE A 113 27.37 -17.84 1.86
N SER A 114 26.06 -17.95 2.06
CA SER A 114 25.50 -18.57 3.27
C SER A 114 25.81 -20.07 3.36
N ARG A 115 25.94 -20.77 2.23
CA ARG A 115 26.36 -22.18 2.22
C ARG A 115 27.80 -22.35 2.70
N GLU A 116 28.71 -21.45 2.36
CA GLU A 116 30.11 -21.51 2.85
C GLU A 116 30.21 -21.24 4.35
N SER A 117 29.45 -20.27 4.89
CA SER A 117 29.45 -19.99 6.34
C SER A 117 28.83 -21.11 7.19
N ASP A 118 27.84 -21.83 6.64
CA ASP A 118 27.18 -22.94 7.34
C ASP A 118 28.00 -24.23 7.28
N ILE A 119 28.77 -24.49 6.21
CA ILE A 119 29.57 -25.72 6.08
C ILE A 119 30.74 -25.73 7.09
N GLN A 120 31.41 -24.61 7.33
CA GLN A 120 32.53 -24.54 8.30
C GLN A 120 32.08 -24.66 9.76
N SER A 121 30.86 -24.25 10.11
CA SER A 121 30.30 -24.41 11.45
C SER A 121 29.70 -25.80 11.71
N LEU A 122 29.26 -26.51 10.67
CA LEU A 122 28.74 -27.88 10.75
C LEU A 122 29.84 -28.94 10.85
N ILE A 123 31.01 -28.71 10.26
CA ILE A 123 32.12 -29.69 10.28
C ILE A 123 32.80 -29.78 11.65
N ASN A 124 32.82 -28.69 12.43
CA ASN A 124 33.61 -28.62 13.66
C ASN A 124 32.84 -28.86 14.97
N GLY A 125 31.52 -29.16 14.96
CA GLY A 125 30.72 -29.06 16.20
C GLY A 125 29.66 -30.09 16.53
N ARG A 126 28.91 -30.69 15.59
CA ARG A 126 27.75 -31.54 15.96
C ARG A 126 27.34 -32.52 14.86
N LYS A 127 27.13 -33.79 15.24
CA LYS A 127 26.28 -34.74 14.49
C LYS A 127 24.93 -34.05 14.22
N ILE A 128 24.62 -33.74 12.96
CA ILE A 128 23.31 -33.24 12.55
C ILE A 128 22.32 -34.39 12.65
N THR A 129 21.75 -34.61 13.83
CA THR A 129 20.64 -35.54 14.02
C THR A 129 19.32 -34.78 13.83
N SER A 130 18.71 -35.00 12.67
CA SER A 130 17.38 -34.58 12.21
C SER A 130 17.23 -33.13 11.72
N CYS A 131 16.80 -33.00 10.47
CA CYS A 131 16.29 -31.77 9.89
C CYS A 131 15.02 -31.33 10.65
N PRO A 132 14.77 -30.01 10.82
CA PRO A 132 13.51 -29.54 11.38
C PRO A 132 12.34 -30.10 10.56
N THR A 133 11.40 -30.74 11.24
CA THR A 133 10.20 -31.30 10.63
C THR A 133 9.39 -30.17 10.01
N ARG A 134 9.21 -30.22 8.69
CA ARG A 134 8.37 -29.27 7.96
C ARG A 134 6.94 -29.38 8.50
N LEU A 135 6.36 -28.25 8.91
CA LEU A 135 4.96 -28.18 9.32
C LEU A 135 4.05 -28.62 8.16
N ASP A 136 2.99 -29.34 8.48
CA ASP A 136 1.94 -29.67 7.52
C ASP A 136 1.24 -28.40 7.01
N ASP A 137 0.73 -28.47 5.78
CA ASP A 137 -0.07 -27.39 5.22
C ASP A 137 -1.35 -27.16 6.04
N CYS A 138 -1.73 -25.89 6.23
CA CYS A 138 -3.03 -25.56 6.81
C CYS A 138 -4.18 -26.17 5.99
N SER A 139 -5.31 -26.43 6.65
CA SER A 139 -6.50 -26.96 5.97
C SER A 139 -6.99 -26.02 4.85
N LYS A 140 -7.53 -26.56 3.75
CA LYS A 140 -8.04 -25.75 2.62
C LYS A 140 -9.18 -24.81 3.05
N VAL A 141 -9.99 -25.27 3.99
CA VAL A 141 -11.04 -24.47 4.64
C VAL A 141 -10.79 -24.57 6.14
N PRO A 142 -10.31 -23.49 6.79
CA PRO A 142 -10.08 -23.45 8.22
C PRO A 142 -11.32 -23.79 9.01
N SER A 143 -11.18 -24.62 10.04
CA SER A 143 -12.28 -25.05 10.91
C SER A 143 -12.83 -23.92 11.79
N GLY A 144 -12.09 -22.82 11.96
CA GLY A 144 -12.48 -21.68 12.80
C GLY A 144 -13.44 -20.68 12.16
N LEU A 145 -13.84 -20.88 10.90
CA LEU A 145 -14.77 -20.00 10.19
C LEU A 145 -16.20 -20.18 10.70
N ARG A 146 -16.86 -19.08 11.06
CA ARG A 146 -18.20 -19.07 11.68
C ARG A 146 -19.30 -18.60 10.74
N GLY A 147 -18.96 -18.02 9.59
CA GLY A 147 -19.89 -17.45 8.64
C GLY A 147 -20.14 -15.96 8.88
N ALA A 148 -21.42 -15.60 8.97
CA ALA A 148 -21.85 -14.20 9.07
C ALA A 148 -21.20 -13.49 10.28
N MET A 149 -20.74 -12.27 10.04
CA MET A 149 -20.09 -11.38 10.98
C MET A 149 -21.02 -10.22 11.35
N ASN A 150 -20.94 -9.76 12.59
CA ASN A 150 -21.66 -8.55 13.02
C ASN A 150 -20.86 -7.32 12.62
N VAL A 151 -21.25 -6.68 11.52
CA VAL A 151 -20.59 -5.49 10.97
C VAL A 151 -21.59 -4.35 10.90
N THR A 152 -21.25 -3.21 11.48
CA THR A 152 -22.06 -1.99 11.44
C THR A 152 -21.72 -1.12 10.23
N ALA A 153 -22.68 -0.34 9.74
CA ALA A 153 -22.46 0.62 8.64
C ALA A 153 -21.75 1.90 9.10
N SER A 154 -21.71 2.16 10.41
CA SER A 154 -20.98 3.28 11.00
C SER A 154 -19.55 2.88 11.36
N PRO A 155 -18.59 3.82 11.31
CA PRO A 155 -17.25 3.60 11.80
C PRO A 155 -17.26 3.19 13.26
N VAL A 156 -16.24 2.43 13.62
CA VAL A 156 -16.00 1.99 14.98
C VAL A 156 -15.23 3.10 15.70
N GLU A 157 -15.85 3.73 16.68
CA GLU A 157 -15.21 4.72 17.55
C GLU A 157 -14.38 4.00 18.62
N LEU A 158 -13.16 3.59 18.26
CA LEU A 158 -12.22 2.93 19.17
C LEU A 158 -10.89 3.66 19.23
N ALA A 159 -10.27 3.66 20.41
CA ALA A 159 -8.87 4.01 20.57
C ALA A 159 -7.98 2.96 19.90
N GLU A 160 -6.81 3.37 19.40
CA GLU A 160 -5.84 2.48 18.74
C GLU A 160 -5.48 1.27 19.62
N SER A 161 -5.30 1.48 20.93
CA SER A 161 -5.01 0.42 21.90
C SER A 161 -6.10 -0.66 21.98
N ALA A 162 -7.37 -0.28 21.78
CA ALA A 162 -8.48 -1.24 21.74
C ALA A 162 -8.45 -2.08 20.47
N VAL A 163 -8.01 -1.50 19.34
CA VAL A 163 -7.81 -2.23 18.08
C VAL A 163 -6.66 -3.21 18.21
N GLU A 164 -5.52 -2.79 18.75
CA GLU A 164 -4.35 -3.65 18.97
C GLU A 164 -4.68 -4.83 19.89
N SER A 165 -5.38 -4.56 21.00
CA SER A 165 -5.82 -5.61 21.92
C SER A 165 -6.78 -6.60 21.25
N HIS A 166 -7.67 -6.13 20.39
CA HIS A 166 -8.61 -6.99 19.66
C HIS A 166 -7.93 -7.85 18.58
N VAL A 167 -7.01 -7.26 17.82
CA VAL A 167 -6.31 -7.90 16.70
C VAL A 167 -5.24 -8.88 17.18
N GLY A 168 -4.68 -8.65 18.36
CA GLY A 168 -3.59 -9.44 18.91
C GLY A 168 -2.26 -9.15 18.21
N TYR A 169 -1.30 -10.06 18.37
CA TYR A 169 0.06 -9.85 17.89
C TYR A 169 0.14 -9.87 16.35
N LEU A 170 0.76 -8.83 15.79
CA LEU A 170 1.15 -8.72 14.39
C LEU A 170 2.67 -8.54 14.30
N TYR A 171 3.27 -9.08 13.25
CA TYR A 171 4.64 -8.76 12.89
C TYR A 171 4.72 -7.34 12.28
N PRO A 172 5.90 -6.69 12.35
CA PRO A 172 6.09 -5.34 11.85
C PRO A 172 5.54 -5.12 10.43
N GLY A 173 4.89 -3.97 10.24
CA GLY A 173 4.26 -3.60 8.97
C GLY A 173 2.96 -4.36 8.68
N GLY A 174 2.22 -4.77 9.72
CA GLY A 174 0.88 -5.35 9.58
C GLY A 174 0.86 -6.73 8.92
N SER A 175 1.85 -7.56 9.25
CA SER A 175 1.97 -8.92 8.70
C SER A 175 1.67 -9.99 9.74
N TRP A 176 1.20 -11.15 9.28
CA TRP A 176 0.87 -12.28 10.15
C TRP A 176 0.93 -13.59 9.37
N HIS A 177 1.27 -14.68 10.06
CA HIS A 177 1.17 -16.05 9.55
C HIS A 177 0.82 -17.03 10.68
N PRO A 178 0.18 -18.17 10.38
CA PRO A 178 -0.04 -19.22 11.38
C PRO A 178 1.30 -19.83 11.82
N THR A 179 1.39 -20.22 13.09
CA THR A 179 2.55 -20.90 13.68
C THR A 179 2.38 -22.42 13.77
N GLN A 180 1.13 -22.90 13.75
CA GLN A 180 0.77 -24.31 13.92
C GLN A 180 0.78 -25.10 12.60
N CYS A 181 0.79 -24.42 11.45
CA CYS A 181 0.75 -25.03 10.12
C CYS A 181 1.36 -24.09 9.06
N GLN A 182 1.75 -24.64 7.91
CA GLN A 182 2.24 -23.86 6.77
C GLN A 182 1.05 -23.28 5.99
N ALA A 183 0.95 -21.95 5.92
CA ALA A 183 -0.10 -21.29 5.15
C ALA A 183 0.00 -21.63 3.65
N ARG A 184 -1.14 -21.97 3.04
CA ARG A 184 -1.21 -22.28 1.60
C ARG A 184 -1.08 -21.05 0.70
N HIS A 185 -1.42 -19.89 1.24
CA HIS A 185 -1.53 -18.64 0.49
C HIS A 185 -0.70 -17.56 1.15
N LEU A 186 0.18 -16.95 0.34
CA LEU A 186 0.94 -15.76 0.68
C LEU A 186 0.30 -14.57 -0.03
N VAL A 187 -0.37 -13.74 0.75
CA VAL A 187 -1.33 -12.74 0.25
C VAL A 187 -0.83 -11.33 0.53
N ALA A 188 -0.72 -10.51 -0.51
CA ALA A 188 -0.57 -9.06 -0.40
C ALA A 188 -1.96 -8.43 -0.49
N VAL A 189 -2.40 -7.79 0.60
CA VAL A 189 -3.65 -7.00 0.59
C VAL A 189 -3.28 -5.56 0.34
N VAL A 190 -3.68 -5.02 -0.82
CA VAL A 190 -3.35 -3.67 -1.27
C VAL A 190 -4.56 -2.77 -1.10
N ILE A 191 -4.43 -1.76 -0.25
CA ILE A 191 -5.49 -0.81 0.11
C ILE A 191 -5.10 0.58 -0.39
N PRO A 192 -5.71 1.10 -1.47
CA PRO A 192 -5.52 2.48 -1.87
C PRO A 192 -6.20 3.41 -0.84
N TYR A 193 -5.52 4.47 -0.43
CA TYR A 193 -5.92 5.28 0.70
C TYR A 193 -5.71 6.78 0.46
N ARG A 194 -6.62 7.59 1.01
CA ARG A 194 -6.49 9.03 1.21
C ARG A 194 -7.56 9.52 2.18
N ASP A 195 -7.17 10.25 3.24
CA ASP A 195 -8.07 10.99 4.15
C ASP A 195 -9.31 10.22 4.67
N ARG A 196 -9.14 8.94 5.04
CA ARG A 196 -10.25 8.04 5.45
C ARG A 196 -9.91 7.26 6.72
N MET A 197 -9.37 7.95 7.72
CA MET A 197 -8.80 7.32 8.91
C MET A 197 -9.82 6.47 9.67
N GLU A 198 -11.04 6.97 9.87
CA GLU A 198 -12.09 6.23 10.59
C GLU A 198 -12.49 4.93 9.87
N GLN A 199 -12.59 4.97 8.54
CA GLN A 199 -12.85 3.75 7.75
C GLN A 199 -11.67 2.80 7.80
N LEU A 200 -10.43 3.31 7.74
CA LEU A 200 -9.23 2.49 7.84
C LEU A 200 -9.16 1.77 9.19
N VAL A 201 -9.36 2.48 10.30
CA VAL A 201 -9.39 1.89 11.64
C VAL A 201 -10.47 0.82 11.74
N THR A 202 -11.68 1.12 11.22
CA THR A 202 -12.79 0.16 11.17
C THR A 202 -12.45 -1.07 10.33
N LEU A 203 -11.76 -0.88 9.20
CA LEU A 203 -11.32 -1.95 8.32
C LEU A 203 -10.29 -2.85 9.02
N LEU A 204 -9.24 -2.27 9.60
CA LEU A 204 -8.20 -3.05 10.27
C LEU A 204 -8.74 -3.84 11.46
N TYR A 205 -9.67 -3.26 12.22
CA TYR A 205 -10.37 -3.94 13.32
C TYR A 205 -11.06 -5.23 12.87
N HIS A 206 -11.73 -5.24 11.72
CA HIS A 206 -12.45 -6.42 11.22
C HIS A 206 -11.58 -7.35 10.36
N LEU A 207 -10.68 -6.76 9.56
CA LEU A 207 -9.95 -7.48 8.52
C LEU A 207 -8.85 -8.36 9.12
N HIS A 208 -8.07 -7.86 10.09
CA HIS A 208 -6.99 -8.66 10.67
C HIS A 208 -7.49 -9.97 11.31
N PRO A 209 -8.51 -9.96 12.21
CA PRO A 209 -9.03 -11.20 12.79
C PRO A 209 -9.63 -12.13 11.74
N LEU A 210 -10.24 -11.60 10.68
CA LEU A 210 -10.74 -12.41 9.57
C LEU A 210 -9.60 -13.13 8.84
N LEU A 211 -8.55 -12.40 8.45
CA LEU A 211 -7.41 -12.99 7.71
C LEU A 211 -6.66 -14.03 8.57
N GLN A 212 -6.53 -13.78 9.88
CA GLN A 212 -5.95 -14.72 10.84
C GLN A 212 -6.77 -16.02 10.94
N LYS A 213 -8.12 -15.92 11.06
CA LYS A 213 -9.01 -17.10 11.05
C LYS A 213 -8.94 -17.88 9.74
N GLN A 214 -8.70 -17.19 8.63
CA GLN A 214 -8.50 -17.81 7.32
C GLN A 214 -7.12 -18.49 7.17
N GLN A 215 -6.27 -18.45 8.20
CA GLN A 215 -4.95 -19.09 8.25
C GLN A 215 -4.03 -18.68 7.09
N LEU A 216 -4.12 -17.40 6.68
CA LEU A 216 -3.32 -16.83 5.60
C LEU A 216 -1.97 -16.36 6.12
N HIS A 217 -0.92 -16.48 5.31
CA HIS A 217 0.27 -15.66 5.50
C HIS A 217 0.03 -14.39 4.71
N TYR A 218 -0.14 -13.25 5.37
CA TYR A 218 -0.50 -12.01 4.70
C TYR A 218 0.31 -10.82 5.18
N LYS A 219 0.30 -9.78 4.34
CA LYS A 219 0.76 -8.44 4.69
C LYS A 219 -0.17 -7.41 4.07
N ILE A 220 -0.51 -6.39 4.84
CA ILE A 220 -1.32 -5.27 4.37
C ILE A 220 -0.40 -4.15 3.87
N PHE A 221 -0.68 -3.67 2.67
CA PHE A 221 -0.01 -2.53 2.03
C PHE A 221 -1.02 -1.40 1.89
N LEU A 222 -0.92 -0.43 2.80
CA LEU A 222 -1.66 0.83 2.69
C LEU A 222 -0.90 1.75 1.72
N VAL A 223 -1.54 2.12 0.62
CA VAL A 223 -0.93 2.95 -0.43
C VAL A 223 -1.61 4.30 -0.45
N GLU A 224 -0.97 5.29 0.17
CA GLU A 224 -1.50 6.64 0.29
C GLU A 224 -1.17 7.49 -0.93
N GLN A 225 -2.17 8.22 -1.46
CA GLN A 225 -1.93 9.24 -2.47
C GLN A 225 -1.59 10.57 -1.80
N PHE A 226 -0.35 11.02 -1.97
CA PHE A 226 0.08 12.34 -1.52
C PHE A 226 -0.44 13.45 -2.44
N GLY A 227 -0.75 14.61 -1.84
CA GLY A 227 -1.14 15.82 -2.56
C GLY A 227 -2.65 15.92 -2.85
N ASN A 228 -3.00 17.01 -3.52
CA ASN A 228 -4.41 17.41 -3.75
C ASN A 228 -4.93 17.03 -5.15
N ASP A 229 -4.17 16.26 -5.92
CA ASP A 229 -4.60 15.79 -7.24
C ASP A 229 -5.85 14.89 -7.14
N THR A 230 -6.49 14.63 -8.27
CA THR A 230 -7.64 13.71 -8.29
C THR A 230 -7.22 12.32 -7.82
N PHE A 231 -8.01 11.69 -6.96
CA PHE A 231 -7.70 10.37 -6.43
C PHE A 231 -7.67 9.33 -7.56
N ASN A 232 -6.53 8.65 -7.74
CA ASN A 232 -6.33 7.66 -8.79
C ASN A 232 -6.12 6.26 -8.19
N LYS A 233 -7.24 5.60 -7.92
CA LYS A 233 -7.28 4.24 -7.35
C LYS A 233 -6.42 3.24 -8.13
N GLY A 234 -6.45 3.30 -9.47
CA GLY A 234 -5.71 2.35 -10.33
C GLY A 234 -4.20 2.50 -10.22
N VAL A 235 -3.70 3.74 -10.17
CA VAL A 235 -2.27 4.00 -9.99
C VAL A 235 -1.78 3.52 -8.62
N LEU A 236 -2.57 3.74 -7.57
CA LEU A 236 -2.24 3.27 -6.22
C LEU A 236 -2.19 1.75 -6.13
N MET A 237 -3.16 1.06 -6.74
CA MET A 237 -3.17 -0.41 -6.81
C MET A 237 -1.93 -0.95 -7.53
N ASN A 238 -1.56 -0.36 -8.68
CA ASN A 238 -0.37 -0.74 -9.42
C ASN A 238 0.93 -0.49 -8.62
N ALA A 239 1.02 0.66 -7.95
CA ALA A 239 2.14 0.99 -7.08
C ALA A 239 2.26 0.00 -5.91
N GLY A 240 1.13 -0.36 -5.29
CA GLY A 240 1.07 -1.37 -4.22
C GLY A 240 1.52 -2.75 -4.69
N PHE A 241 1.08 -3.19 -5.87
CA PHE A 241 1.54 -4.44 -6.48
C PHE A 241 3.06 -4.48 -6.66
N LEU A 242 3.64 -3.44 -7.28
CA LEU A 242 5.09 -3.35 -7.49
C LEU A 242 5.88 -3.28 -6.17
N THR A 243 5.32 -2.63 -5.16
CA THR A 243 5.91 -2.52 -3.83
C THR A 243 5.91 -3.88 -3.12
N ALA A 244 4.78 -4.59 -3.15
CA ALA A 244 4.64 -5.91 -2.56
C ALA A 244 5.63 -6.93 -3.16
N LEU A 245 5.89 -6.86 -4.48
CA LEU A 245 6.90 -7.70 -5.12
C LEU A 245 8.33 -7.48 -4.58
N ARG A 246 8.64 -6.27 -4.08
CA ARG A 246 9.96 -5.93 -3.52
C ARG A 246 10.08 -6.24 -2.03
N HIS A 247 8.96 -6.30 -1.31
CA HIS A 247 8.92 -6.42 0.15
C HIS A 247 8.33 -7.74 0.62
N SER A 248 8.82 -8.85 0.07
CA SER A 248 8.38 -10.16 0.52
C SER A 248 8.69 -10.40 2.00
N PRO A 249 7.77 -11.00 2.77
CA PRO A 249 7.96 -11.29 4.19
C PRO A 249 8.99 -12.39 4.45
N VAL A 250 9.27 -13.24 3.45
CA VAL A 250 10.27 -14.32 3.56
C VAL A 250 11.28 -14.18 2.43
N GLN A 251 12.56 -14.20 2.77
CA GLN A 251 13.64 -14.07 1.80
C GLN A 251 13.54 -15.16 0.72
N GLY A 252 13.48 -14.74 -0.54
CA GLY A 252 13.43 -15.64 -1.70
C GLY A 252 12.06 -16.27 -1.99
N ILE A 253 11.00 -15.89 -1.28
CA ILE A 253 9.60 -16.21 -1.62
C ILE A 253 8.94 -14.90 -2.08
N ILE A 254 7.93 -14.93 -2.94
CA ILE A 254 7.16 -13.73 -3.34
C ILE A 254 5.68 -13.94 -3.05
N PHE A 255 4.93 -12.86 -2.86
CA PHE A 255 3.47 -12.95 -2.84
C PHE A 255 2.96 -13.54 -4.15
N HIS A 256 2.15 -14.59 -4.06
CA HIS A 256 1.50 -15.22 -5.22
C HIS A 256 0.01 -14.90 -5.32
N CYS A 257 -0.54 -14.18 -4.34
CA CYS A 257 -1.91 -13.70 -4.35
C CYS A 257 -1.97 -12.22 -3.98
N PHE A 258 -2.74 -11.46 -4.75
CA PHE A 258 -2.94 -10.03 -4.55
C PHE A 258 -4.43 -9.75 -4.40
N VAL A 259 -4.81 -9.11 -3.31
CA VAL A 259 -6.18 -8.68 -3.05
C VAL A 259 -6.21 -7.15 -3.04
N PHE A 260 -6.89 -6.58 -4.03
CA PHE A 260 -7.14 -5.14 -4.10
C PHE A 260 -8.41 -4.83 -3.34
N HIS A 261 -8.30 -3.97 -2.32
CA HIS A 261 -9.36 -3.83 -1.34
C HIS A 261 -9.64 -2.36 -1.00
N ASP A 262 -10.90 -1.97 -1.05
CA ASP A 262 -11.30 -0.60 -0.75
C ASP A 262 -11.31 -0.38 0.76
N VAL A 263 -10.95 0.82 1.21
CA VAL A 263 -10.83 1.12 2.65
C VAL A 263 -12.18 1.07 3.38
N ASP A 264 -13.29 1.26 2.68
CA ASP A 264 -14.64 1.35 3.23
C ASP A 264 -15.48 0.08 3.08
N MET A 265 -14.92 -1.01 2.54
CA MET A 265 -15.65 -2.24 2.24
C MET A 265 -15.34 -3.34 3.26
N ILE A 266 -16.27 -3.68 4.16
CA ILE A 266 -16.04 -4.73 5.18
C ILE A 266 -16.76 -6.02 4.79
N PRO A 267 -16.09 -7.18 4.74
CA PRO A 267 -16.76 -8.47 4.52
C PRO A 267 -17.73 -8.80 5.66
N GLU A 268 -18.96 -9.20 5.29
CA GLU A 268 -19.99 -9.59 6.26
C GLU A 268 -19.98 -11.10 6.59
N ASP A 269 -19.10 -11.88 5.95
CA ASP A 269 -19.02 -13.33 6.13
C ASP A 269 -17.56 -13.78 6.06
N ASP A 270 -17.05 -14.42 7.11
CA ASP A 270 -15.65 -14.87 7.18
C ASP A 270 -15.34 -16.03 6.21
N ARG A 271 -16.36 -16.61 5.56
CA ARG A 271 -16.23 -17.59 4.48
C ARG A 271 -15.92 -16.93 3.12
N ASN A 272 -15.88 -15.59 3.04
CA ASN A 272 -15.32 -14.86 1.90
C ASN A 272 -13.77 -14.94 1.92
N MET A 273 -13.21 -16.06 1.48
CA MET A 273 -11.78 -16.37 1.63
C MET A 273 -10.87 -15.40 0.90
N TYR A 274 -9.98 -14.65 1.55
CA TYR A 274 -9.00 -13.73 0.94
C TYR A 274 -7.81 -14.45 0.27
N SER A 275 -8.06 -15.62 -0.33
CA SER A 275 -7.13 -16.35 -1.17
C SER A 275 -7.50 -16.23 -2.65
N CYS A 276 -6.52 -16.44 -3.53
CA CYS A 276 -6.70 -16.35 -4.97
C CYS A 276 -7.07 -17.72 -5.56
N PRO A 277 -8.19 -17.84 -6.29
CA PRO A 277 -8.46 -19.01 -7.11
C PRO A 277 -7.65 -18.96 -8.41
N VAL A 278 -7.85 -19.96 -9.28
CA VAL A 278 -7.15 -20.07 -10.57
C VAL A 278 -7.47 -18.91 -11.51
N GLN A 279 -8.68 -18.36 -11.43
CA GLN A 279 -9.13 -17.22 -12.23
C GLN A 279 -9.30 -15.98 -11.34
N PRO A 280 -9.22 -14.75 -11.91
CA PRO A 280 -9.52 -13.53 -11.18
C PRO A 280 -10.90 -13.62 -10.50
N ARG A 281 -10.97 -13.20 -9.24
CA ARG A 281 -12.20 -13.26 -8.46
C ARG A 281 -12.64 -11.87 -8.02
N HIS A 282 -13.89 -11.55 -8.32
CA HIS A 282 -14.59 -10.42 -7.71
C HIS A 282 -15.11 -10.82 -6.32
N MET A 283 -14.69 -10.12 -5.26
CA MET A 283 -14.99 -10.48 -3.87
C MET A 283 -16.25 -9.80 -3.31
N SER A 284 -16.56 -8.60 -3.79
CA SER A 284 -17.71 -7.76 -3.42
C SER A 284 -18.91 -8.05 -4.32
N VAL A 285 -19.39 -9.29 -4.36
CA VAL A 285 -20.46 -9.72 -5.28
C VAL A 285 -21.82 -9.14 -4.88
N ALA A 286 -22.03 -8.90 -3.59
CA ALA A 286 -23.20 -8.20 -3.07
C ALA A 286 -22.70 -7.07 -2.15
N VAL A 287 -23.07 -5.84 -2.45
CA VAL A 287 -22.66 -4.67 -1.67
C VAL A 287 -23.87 -4.12 -0.94
N ASN A 288 -23.80 -4.07 0.39
CA ASN A 288 -24.81 -3.44 1.20
C ASN A 288 -24.44 -1.97 1.46
N GLU A 289 -25.23 -1.07 0.89
CA GLU A 289 -25.08 0.38 1.02
C GLU A 289 -26.10 1.03 1.97
N LEU A 290 -27.03 0.23 2.52
CA LEU A 290 -28.10 0.63 3.42
C LEU A 290 -27.70 0.41 4.89
#